data_AF-A0A3D0DWP5-F1
#
_entry.id   AF-A0A3D0DWP5-F1
#
_cell.length_a   1.000
_cell.length_b   1.000
_cell.length_c   1.000
_cell.angle_alpha   90.00
_cell.angle_beta   90.00
_cell.angle_gamma   90.00
#
_symmetry.space_group_name_H-M   'P 1'
#
loop_
_entity.id
_entity.type
_entity.pdbx_description
1 polymer ?
#
loop_
_entity_poly.entity_id
_entity_poly.type
_entity_poly.pdbx_seq_one_letter_code
_entity_poly.pdbx_strand_id
1 'polypeptide(L)'
;VLTLLAGVAGGLFSRLLIASLRGQGQDPLSRLRTRRPIVFAGVCGLLVAAIGLVTGGATFGSGYESTRAMVEGSGVMHVAYAPFKFLATWLSTWSGVPAGIFAPSLAIGAALGNDVALLVFHTQVPALIALGMVGFLAAATQAPLTAFIIVMEMVNGHAMVLSLMSCALVASFVSRLISPPLYPTLARLQLERIPAPPLEQAPR
;
A
#
# COMPACT_ATOMS: atom_id res chain seq x y z
N VAL A 1 -7.94 -17.14 5.73
CA VAL A 1 -7.88 -16.77 4.30
C VAL A 1 -7.58 -15.28 4.11
N LEU A 2 -8.41 -14.37 4.62
CA LEU A 2 -8.20 -12.91 4.49
C LEU A 2 -6.77 -12.46 4.87
N THR A 3 -6.26 -12.89 6.03
CA THR A 3 -4.90 -12.55 6.48
C THR A 3 -3.81 -12.96 5.49
N LEU A 4 -3.94 -14.13 4.86
CA LEU A 4 -2.99 -14.60 3.85
C LEU A 4 -3.11 -13.76 2.58
N LEU A 5 -4.34 -13.48 2.13
CA LEU A 5 -4.57 -12.61 0.97
C LEU A 5 -4.00 -11.22 1.18
N ALA A 6 -4.25 -10.61 2.33
CA ALA A 6 -3.71 -9.30 2.70
C ALA A 6 -2.17 -9.32 2.81
N GLY A 7 -1.61 -10.40 3.37
CA GLY A 7 -0.17 -10.64 3.44
C GLY A 7 0.49 -10.72 2.06
N VAL A 8 -0.09 -11.51 1.16
CA VAL A 8 0.39 -11.66 -0.22
C VAL A 8 0.24 -10.36 -1.01
N ALA A 9 -0.94 -9.74 -0.96
CA ALA A 9 -1.21 -8.50 -1.67
C ALA A 9 -0.32 -7.34 -1.18
N GLY A 10 -0.15 -7.18 0.13
CA GLY A 10 0.75 -6.18 0.70
C GLY A 10 2.22 -6.46 0.43
N GLY A 11 2.65 -7.73 0.45
CA GLY A 11 4.01 -8.11 0.05
C GLY A 11 4.29 -7.83 -1.42
N LEU A 12 3.33 -8.15 -2.31
CA LEU A 12 3.42 -7.82 -3.74
C LEU A 12 3.44 -6.30 -3.95
N PHE A 13 2.62 -5.54 -3.23
CA PHE A 13 2.62 -4.08 -3.26
C PHE A 13 4.01 -3.51 -2.95
N SER A 14 4.62 -3.94 -1.84
CA SER A 14 5.96 -3.50 -1.46
C SER A 14 7.02 -3.91 -2.47
N ARG A 15 6.95 -5.14 -3.00
CA ARG A 15 7.88 -5.61 -4.04
C ARG A 15 7.77 -4.76 -5.30
N LEU A 16 6.56 -4.49 -5.76
CA LEU A 16 6.30 -3.66 -6.94
C LEU A 16 6.80 -2.23 -6.73
N LEU A 17 6.54 -1.63 -5.56
CA LEU A 17 7.05 -0.28 -5.25
C LEU A 17 8.57 -0.24 -5.24
N ILE A 18 9.23 -1.19 -4.59
CA ILE A 18 10.70 -1.26 -4.57
C ILE A 18 11.26 -1.42 -5.98
N ALA A 19 10.72 -2.37 -6.76
CA ALA A 19 11.16 -2.60 -8.14
C ALA A 19 10.99 -1.36 -9.00
N SER A 20 9.87 -0.66 -8.83
CA SER A 20 9.52 0.55 -9.58
C SER A 20 10.36 1.76 -9.20
N LEU A 21 10.75 1.90 -7.93
CA LEU A 21 11.48 3.06 -7.40
C LEU A 21 13.00 2.90 -7.41
N ARG A 22 13.52 1.68 -7.52
CA ARG A 22 14.97 1.41 -7.61
C ARG A 22 15.62 2.14 -8.78
N GLY A 23 14.92 2.32 -9.91
CA GLY A 23 15.39 3.14 -11.03
C GLY A 23 16.64 2.60 -11.77
N GLN A 24 17.07 1.38 -11.48
CA GLN A 24 18.24 0.71 -12.05
C GLN A 24 17.89 -0.33 -13.13
N GLY A 25 16.61 -0.51 -13.46
CA GLY A 25 16.18 -1.44 -14.50
C GLY A 25 16.67 -0.98 -15.87
N GLN A 26 17.18 -1.90 -16.69
CA GLN A 26 17.51 -1.63 -18.10
C GLN A 26 16.28 -1.56 -19.01
N ASP A 27 15.09 -1.80 -18.44
CA ASP A 27 13.79 -1.86 -19.10
C ASP A 27 13.43 -0.54 -19.82
N PRO A 28 12.64 -0.61 -20.91
CA PRO A 28 12.25 0.57 -21.68
C PRO A 28 11.48 1.61 -20.84
N LEU A 29 10.70 1.17 -19.84
CA LEU A 29 9.96 2.06 -18.93
C LEU A 29 10.89 2.83 -17.98
N SER A 30 11.93 2.15 -17.47
CA SER A 30 12.96 2.78 -16.64
C SER A 30 13.76 3.80 -17.46
N ARG A 31 14.12 3.47 -18.71
CA ARG A 31 14.78 4.41 -19.64
C ARG A 31 13.91 5.62 -19.96
N LEU A 32 12.62 5.42 -20.20
CA LEU A 32 11.68 6.52 -20.46
C LEU A 32 11.57 7.46 -19.26
N ARG A 33 11.47 6.90 -18.05
CA ARG A 33 11.46 7.68 -16.80
C ARG A 33 12.71 8.54 -16.64
N THR A 34 13.90 8.00 -16.91
CA THR A 34 15.17 8.74 -16.78
C THR A 34 15.35 9.79 -17.88
N ARG A 35 14.95 9.49 -19.13
CA ARG A 35 15.12 10.42 -20.26
C ARG A 35 14.04 11.50 -20.37
N ARG A 36 12.79 11.19 -20.01
CA ARG A 36 11.63 12.08 -20.15
C ARG A 36 10.72 11.99 -18.91
N PRO A 37 11.18 12.46 -17.73
CA PRO A 37 10.46 12.29 -16.47
C PRO A 37 9.07 12.94 -16.48
N ILE A 38 8.90 14.09 -17.13
CA ILE A 38 7.62 14.82 -17.22
C ILE A 38 6.59 14.03 -18.03
N VAL A 39 7.00 13.46 -19.18
CA VAL A 39 6.11 12.64 -20.02
C VAL A 39 5.70 11.38 -19.28
N PHE A 40 6.64 10.73 -18.61
CA PHE A 40 6.36 9.54 -17.80
C PHE A 40 5.34 9.85 -16.69
N ALA A 41 5.54 10.93 -15.93
CA ALA A 41 4.60 11.36 -14.91
C ALA A 41 3.22 11.71 -15.50
N GLY A 42 3.18 12.35 -16.68
CA GLY A 42 1.94 12.65 -17.41
C GLY A 42 1.16 11.39 -17.79
N VAL A 43 1.85 10.33 -18.27
CA VAL A 43 1.20 9.04 -18.58
C VAL A 43 0.68 8.37 -17.31
N CYS A 44 1.46 8.34 -16.22
CA CYS A 44 0.98 7.83 -14.93
C CYS A 44 -0.26 8.59 -14.44
N GLY A 45 -0.26 9.91 -14.54
CA GLY A 45 -1.40 10.75 -14.18
C GLY A 45 -2.63 10.46 -15.04
N LEU A 46 -2.45 10.30 -16.36
CA LEU A 46 -3.53 9.94 -17.28
C LEU A 46 -4.14 8.57 -16.95
N LEU A 47 -3.30 7.58 -16.62
CA LEU A 47 -3.76 6.26 -16.21
C LEU A 47 -4.52 6.31 -14.88
N VAL A 48 -4.04 7.07 -13.90
CA VAL A 48 -4.75 7.28 -12.63
C VAL A 48 -6.09 7.99 -12.85
N ALA A 49 -6.14 8.99 -13.75
CA ALA A 49 -7.37 9.67 -14.12
C ALA A 49 -8.37 8.71 -14.80
N ALA A 50 -7.90 7.87 -15.72
CA ALA A 50 -8.73 6.85 -16.37
C ALA A 50 -9.31 5.84 -15.38
N ILE A 51 -8.49 5.36 -14.42
CA ILE A 51 -8.97 4.48 -13.33
C ILE A 51 -10.04 5.19 -12.49
N GLY A 52 -9.83 6.47 -12.18
CA GLY A 52 -10.82 7.28 -11.47
C GLY A 52 -12.14 7.43 -12.23
N LEU A 53 -12.09 7.68 -13.54
CA LEU A 53 -13.30 7.78 -14.36
C LEU A 53 -14.09 6.46 -14.39
N VAL A 54 -13.40 5.31 -14.55
CA VAL A 54 -14.03 3.98 -14.54
C VAL A 54 -14.67 3.65 -13.18
N THR A 55 -14.09 4.16 -12.09
CA THR A 55 -14.57 3.90 -10.72
C THR A 55 -15.51 4.98 -10.18
N GLY A 56 -15.96 5.92 -11.00
CA GLY A 56 -16.82 7.03 -10.56
C GLY A 56 -16.16 7.96 -9.55
N GLY A 57 -14.82 8.04 -9.56
CA GLY A 57 -14.01 8.85 -8.66
C GLY A 57 -13.64 8.16 -7.35
N ALA A 58 -14.11 6.94 -7.08
CA ALA A 58 -13.89 6.25 -5.81
C ALA A 58 -12.39 6.08 -5.48
N THR A 59 -11.54 5.86 -6.49
CA THR A 59 -10.10 5.65 -6.26
C THR A 59 -9.28 6.92 -6.10
N PHE A 60 -9.87 8.10 -6.24
CA PHE A 60 -9.14 9.36 -6.05
C PHE A 60 -8.75 9.60 -4.58
N GLY A 61 -7.77 10.48 -4.38
CA GLY A 61 -7.26 10.84 -3.06
C GLY A 61 -6.68 9.67 -2.27
N SER A 62 -6.69 9.77 -0.94
CA SER A 62 -6.14 8.76 -0.04
C SER A 62 -7.02 7.51 0.09
N GLY A 63 -8.31 7.61 -0.22
CA GLY A 63 -9.31 6.57 0.07
C GLY A 63 -9.78 6.55 1.52
N TYR A 64 -9.46 7.59 2.32
CA TYR A 64 -9.88 7.69 3.72
C TYR A 64 -11.40 7.69 3.88
N GLU A 65 -12.12 8.52 3.12
CA GLU A 65 -13.59 8.58 3.15
C GLU A 65 -14.22 7.21 2.84
N SER A 66 -13.71 6.52 1.81
CA SER A 66 -14.16 5.17 1.46
C SER A 66 -13.89 4.17 2.58
N THR A 67 -12.72 4.27 3.22
CA THR A 67 -12.35 3.41 4.36
C THR A 67 -13.28 3.62 5.53
N ARG A 68 -13.56 4.88 5.86
CA ARG A 68 -14.45 5.28 6.95
C ARG A 68 -15.88 4.79 6.68
N ALA A 69 -16.41 4.99 5.48
CA ALA A 69 -17.74 4.52 5.11
C ALA A 69 -17.89 2.99 5.20
N MET A 70 -16.83 2.22 4.88
CA MET A 70 -16.84 0.76 5.07
C MET A 70 -16.85 0.37 6.55
N VAL A 71 -16.05 1.03 7.38
CA VAL A 71 -16.01 0.76 8.83
C VAL A 71 -17.34 1.14 9.51
N GLU A 72 -17.97 2.23 9.09
CA GLU A 72 -19.27 2.69 9.59
C GLU A 72 -20.46 1.88 9.03
N GLY A 73 -20.23 0.97 8.08
CA GLY A 73 -21.28 0.16 7.46
C GLY A 73 -22.23 0.92 6.53
N SER A 74 -21.83 2.12 6.09
CA SER A 74 -22.64 3.03 5.26
C SER A 74 -22.25 2.99 3.77
N GLY A 75 -21.17 2.30 3.40
CA GLY A 75 -20.62 2.30 2.05
C GLY A 75 -20.85 1.00 1.29
N VAL A 76 -21.72 0.99 0.28
CA VAL A 76 -21.78 -0.08 -0.73
C VAL A 76 -20.70 0.17 -1.77
N MET A 77 -19.54 -0.46 -1.63
CA MET A 77 -18.43 -0.27 -2.57
C MET A 77 -18.42 -1.35 -3.64
N HIS A 78 -18.02 -0.98 -4.86
CA HIS A 78 -17.85 -1.93 -5.95
C HIS A 78 -16.76 -2.96 -5.59
N VAL A 79 -17.03 -4.25 -5.86
CA VAL A 79 -16.15 -5.40 -5.59
C VAL A 79 -14.77 -5.28 -6.28
N ALA A 80 -14.60 -4.35 -7.22
CA ALA A 80 -13.34 -4.08 -7.90
C ALA A 80 -12.50 -2.93 -7.27
N TYR A 81 -12.92 -2.34 -6.15
CA TYR A 81 -12.21 -1.18 -5.58
C TYR A 81 -10.76 -1.49 -5.17
N ALA A 82 -10.51 -2.62 -4.53
CA ALA A 82 -9.16 -2.99 -4.05
C ALA A 82 -8.10 -3.00 -5.18
N PRO A 83 -8.28 -3.71 -6.32
CA PRO A 83 -7.28 -3.71 -7.38
C PRO A 83 -7.13 -2.34 -8.06
N PHE A 84 -8.21 -1.60 -8.27
CA PHE A 84 -8.11 -0.26 -8.86
C PHE A 84 -7.39 0.72 -7.94
N LYS A 85 -7.68 0.71 -6.63
CA LYS A 85 -6.99 1.55 -5.65
C LYS A 85 -5.52 1.17 -5.53
N PHE A 86 -5.20 -0.13 -5.56
CA PHE A 86 -3.83 -0.63 -5.60
C PHE A 86 -3.07 -0.06 -6.79
N LEU A 87 -3.62 -0.21 -8.01
CA LEU A 87 -2.99 0.29 -9.24
C LEU A 87 -2.84 1.81 -9.23
N ALA A 88 -3.89 2.55 -8.86
CA ALA A 88 -3.85 4.00 -8.77
C ALA A 88 -2.76 4.48 -7.80
N THR A 89 -2.63 3.82 -6.64
CA THR A 89 -1.61 4.16 -5.63
C THR A 89 -0.21 3.84 -6.12
N TRP A 90 -0.02 2.67 -6.74
CA TRP A 90 1.25 2.26 -7.30
C TRP A 90 1.71 3.22 -8.40
N LEU A 91 0.85 3.54 -9.37
CA LEU A 91 1.13 4.48 -10.45
C LEU A 91 1.43 5.89 -9.94
N SER A 92 0.65 6.38 -8.97
CA SER A 92 0.87 7.68 -8.34
C SER A 92 2.24 7.75 -7.68
N THR A 93 2.62 6.71 -6.94
CA THR A 93 3.93 6.63 -6.28
C THR A 93 5.06 6.48 -7.30
N TRP A 94 4.83 5.71 -8.36
CA TRP A 94 5.83 5.45 -9.39
C TRP A 94 6.16 6.69 -10.23
N SER A 95 5.18 7.60 -10.41
CA SER A 95 5.39 8.89 -11.08
C SER A 95 6.44 9.78 -10.41
N GLY A 96 6.76 9.52 -9.13
CA GLY A 96 7.75 10.28 -8.36
C GLY A 96 7.18 11.50 -7.63
N VAL A 97 5.86 11.69 -7.66
CA VAL A 97 5.17 12.70 -6.85
C VAL A 97 5.33 12.34 -5.36
N PRO A 98 5.68 13.30 -4.48
CA PRO A 98 5.71 13.06 -3.04
C PRO A 98 4.32 12.61 -2.55
N ALA A 99 4.20 11.33 -2.19
CA ALA A 99 2.95 10.74 -1.76
C ALA A 99 3.18 9.73 -0.64
N GLY A 100 2.29 9.74 0.34
CA GLY A 100 2.23 8.71 1.38
C GLY A 100 1.42 7.50 0.91
N ILE A 101 1.90 6.30 1.23
CA ILE A 101 1.22 5.04 0.93
C ILE A 101 0.36 4.51 2.09
N PHE A 102 0.43 5.16 3.25
CA PHE A 102 -0.19 4.68 4.49
C PHE A 102 -1.72 4.60 4.40
N ALA A 103 -2.38 5.73 4.14
CA ALA A 103 -3.84 5.78 4.04
C ALA A 103 -4.39 4.94 2.86
N PRO A 104 -3.77 4.96 1.66
CA PRO A 104 -4.16 4.03 0.60
C PRO A 104 -4.02 2.55 0.98
N SER A 105 -3.01 2.18 1.76
CA SER A 105 -2.83 0.80 2.25
C SER A 105 -3.98 0.36 3.14
N LEU A 106 -4.46 1.24 4.03
CA LEU A 106 -5.66 0.99 4.83
C LEU A 106 -6.90 0.83 3.93
N ALA A 107 -7.07 1.70 2.93
CA ALA A 107 -8.20 1.64 2.01
C ALA A 107 -8.24 0.35 1.18
N ILE A 108 -7.08 -0.10 0.67
CA ILE A 108 -6.96 -1.36 -0.05
C ILE A 108 -7.27 -2.53 0.88
N GLY A 109 -6.71 -2.53 2.10
CA GLY A 109 -6.97 -3.55 3.10
C GLY A 109 -8.44 -3.64 3.53
N ALA A 110 -9.08 -2.49 3.75
CA ALA A 110 -10.50 -2.40 4.09
C ALA A 110 -11.38 -2.99 2.99
N ALA A 111 -11.07 -2.67 1.73
CA ALA A 111 -11.78 -3.23 0.59
C ALA A 111 -11.59 -4.74 0.45
N LEU A 112 -10.38 -5.26 0.64
CA LEU A 112 -10.15 -6.71 0.68
C LEU A 112 -10.96 -7.40 1.79
N GLY A 113 -11.04 -6.77 2.97
CA GLY A 113 -11.87 -7.26 4.07
C GLY A 113 -13.37 -7.23 3.75
N ASN A 114 -13.84 -6.16 3.11
CA ASN A 114 -15.22 -6.02 2.64
C ASN A 114 -15.56 -7.07 1.57
N ASP A 115 -14.69 -7.27 0.58
CA ASP A 115 -14.91 -8.25 -0.49
C ASP A 115 -15.00 -9.67 0.08
N VAL A 116 -14.11 -10.04 1.01
CA VAL A 116 -14.18 -11.33 1.69
C VAL A 116 -15.46 -11.45 2.54
N ALA A 117 -15.90 -10.37 3.21
CA ALA A 117 -17.13 -10.38 3.97
C ALA A 117 -18.37 -10.62 3.09
N LEU A 118 -18.45 -9.94 1.94
CA LEU A 118 -19.53 -10.11 0.97
C LEU A 118 -19.52 -11.50 0.33
N LEU A 119 -18.34 -12.09 0.08
CA LEU A 119 -18.23 -13.43 -0.49
C LEU A 119 -18.62 -14.54 0.48
N VAL A 120 -18.28 -14.41 1.77
CA VAL A 120 -18.50 -15.47 2.76
C VAL A 120 -19.83 -15.32 3.49
N PHE A 121 -20.21 -14.09 3.83
CA PHE A 121 -21.36 -13.80 4.68
C PHE A 121 -22.48 -13.04 3.96
N HIS A 122 -22.29 -12.65 2.70
CA HIS A 122 -23.24 -11.85 1.91
C HIS A 122 -23.65 -10.52 2.58
N THR A 123 -22.85 -10.06 3.54
CA THR A 123 -23.08 -8.82 4.29
C THR A 123 -21.76 -8.21 4.70
N GLN A 124 -21.78 -6.92 5.03
CA GLN A 124 -20.61 -6.23 5.55
C GLN A 124 -20.35 -6.67 6.98
N VAL A 125 -19.12 -7.08 7.25
CA VAL A 125 -18.66 -7.49 8.56
C VAL A 125 -17.52 -6.55 8.98
N PRO A 126 -17.77 -5.54 9.83
CA PRO A 126 -16.75 -4.57 10.23
C PRO A 126 -15.48 -5.21 10.80
N ALA A 127 -15.63 -6.35 11.48
CA ALA A 127 -14.49 -7.13 11.98
C ALA A 127 -13.57 -7.63 10.85
N LEU A 128 -14.11 -8.10 9.73
CA LEU A 128 -13.30 -8.52 8.58
C LEU A 128 -12.67 -7.33 7.87
N ILE A 129 -13.36 -6.20 7.78
CA ILE A 129 -12.82 -4.96 7.23
C ILE A 129 -11.61 -4.50 8.06
N ALA A 130 -11.73 -4.47 9.39
CA ALA A 130 -10.63 -4.13 10.29
C ALA A 130 -9.46 -5.12 10.17
N LEU A 131 -9.74 -6.42 10.07
CA LEU A 131 -8.70 -7.44 9.84
C LEU A 131 -7.98 -7.26 8.49
N GLY A 132 -8.70 -6.86 7.44
CA GLY A 132 -8.13 -6.55 6.13
C GLY A 132 -7.25 -5.30 6.17
N MET A 133 -7.72 -4.22 6.82
CA MET A 133 -6.97 -2.98 7.05
C MET A 133 -5.64 -3.26 7.73
N VAL A 134 -5.66 -3.94 8.89
CA VAL A 134 -4.45 -4.22 9.65
C VAL A 134 -3.53 -5.17 8.89
N GLY A 135 -4.08 -6.20 8.25
CA GLY A 135 -3.30 -7.20 7.53
C GLY A 135 -2.53 -6.57 6.37
N PHE A 136 -3.20 -5.75 5.54
CA PHE A 136 -2.54 -5.13 4.39
C PHE A 136 -1.54 -4.06 4.83
N LEU A 137 -1.87 -3.23 5.81
CA LEU A 137 -0.95 -2.22 6.32
C LEU A 137 0.29 -2.85 6.96
N ALA A 138 0.12 -3.88 7.79
CA ALA A 138 1.22 -4.62 8.40
C ALA A 138 2.09 -5.31 7.34
N ALA A 139 1.47 -5.87 6.30
CA ALA A 139 2.19 -6.49 5.19
C ALA A 139 2.99 -5.48 4.36
N ALA A 140 2.40 -4.34 3.99
CA ALA A 140 3.06 -3.32 3.18
C ALA A 140 4.23 -2.66 3.92
N THR A 141 4.01 -2.30 5.19
CA THR A 141 5.01 -1.57 6.00
C THR A 141 6.01 -2.49 6.70
N GLN A 142 5.66 -3.77 6.89
CA GLN A 142 6.36 -4.73 7.74
C GLN A 142 6.57 -4.23 9.19
N ALA A 143 5.66 -3.39 9.67
CA ALA A 143 5.60 -2.85 11.03
C ALA A 143 4.30 -3.31 11.74
N PRO A 144 4.21 -4.60 12.15
CA PRO A 144 2.96 -5.18 12.62
C PRO A 144 2.42 -4.54 13.91
N LEU A 145 3.31 -4.17 14.85
CA LEU A 145 2.91 -3.52 16.11
C LEU A 145 2.22 -2.17 15.86
N THR A 146 2.85 -1.32 15.06
CA THR A 146 2.32 -0.01 14.68
C THR A 146 1.01 -0.16 13.90
N ALA A 147 0.93 -1.11 12.96
CA ALA A 147 -0.25 -1.32 12.15
C ALA A 147 -1.47 -1.73 12.99
N PHE A 148 -1.33 -2.67 13.92
CA PHE A 148 -2.49 -3.11 14.72
C PHE A 148 -2.94 -2.05 15.71
N ILE A 149 -2.03 -1.29 16.33
CA ILE A 149 -2.39 -0.20 17.24
C ILE A 149 -3.19 0.85 16.47
N ILE A 150 -2.71 1.29 15.29
CA ILE A 150 -3.40 2.31 14.51
C ILE A 150 -4.79 1.84 14.09
N VAL A 151 -4.94 0.61 13.59
CA VAL A 151 -6.24 0.11 13.17
C VAL A 151 -7.18 -0.08 14.37
N MET A 152 -6.66 -0.58 15.50
CA MET A 152 -7.44 -0.74 16.73
C MET A 152 -8.02 0.58 17.22
N GLU A 153 -7.21 1.65 17.24
CA GLU A 153 -7.68 3.01 17.56
C GLU A 153 -8.71 3.51 16.54
N MET A 154 -8.45 3.33 15.24
CA MET A 154 -9.35 3.82 14.18
C MET A 154 -10.74 3.19 14.21
N VAL A 155 -10.85 1.91 14.60
CA VAL A 155 -12.16 1.21 14.67
C VAL A 155 -12.71 1.12 16.09
N ASN A 156 -12.08 1.80 17.06
CA ASN A 156 -12.37 1.67 18.50
C ASN A 156 -12.43 0.20 18.99
N GLY A 157 -11.59 -0.65 18.40
CA GLY A 157 -11.71 -2.11 18.40
C GLY A 157 -11.01 -2.80 19.58
N HIS A 158 -11.10 -2.25 20.80
CA HIS A 158 -10.42 -2.78 21.98
C HIS A 158 -10.76 -4.26 22.28
N ALA A 159 -11.96 -4.71 21.92
CA ALA A 159 -12.37 -6.11 22.04
C ALA A 159 -11.66 -7.06 21.06
N MET A 160 -11.09 -6.53 19.97
CA MET A 160 -10.47 -7.30 18.88
C MET A 160 -8.93 -7.29 18.91
N VAL A 161 -8.31 -6.80 19.98
CA VAL A 161 -6.85 -6.60 20.06
C VAL A 161 -6.07 -7.87 19.68
N LEU A 162 -6.43 -9.03 20.23
CA LEU A 162 -5.75 -10.30 19.95
C LEU A 162 -5.90 -10.73 18.47
N SER A 163 -7.08 -10.51 17.89
CA SER A 163 -7.35 -10.82 16.47
C SER A 163 -6.60 -9.88 15.54
N LEU A 164 -6.56 -8.57 15.83
CA LEU A 164 -5.82 -7.59 15.04
C LEU A 164 -4.31 -7.85 15.12
N MET A 165 -3.79 -8.13 16.32
CA MET A 165 -2.37 -8.43 16.55
C MET A 165 -1.94 -9.71 15.82
N SER A 166 -2.70 -10.81 15.96
CA SER A 166 -2.38 -12.06 15.25
C SER A 166 -2.45 -11.89 13.74
N CYS A 167 -3.46 -11.17 13.22
CA CYS A 167 -3.56 -10.85 11.80
C CYS A 167 -2.35 -10.04 11.31
N ALA A 168 -1.95 -8.99 12.04
CA ALA A 168 -0.81 -8.14 11.69
C ALA A 168 0.49 -8.93 11.62
N LEU A 169 0.74 -9.78 12.62
CA LEU A 169 1.96 -10.60 12.71
C LEU A 169 2.03 -11.61 11.56
N VAL A 170 0.94 -12.35 11.31
CA VAL A 170 0.90 -13.35 10.22
C VAL A 170 1.01 -12.68 8.86
N ALA A 171 0.28 -11.59 8.60
CA ALA A 171 0.35 -10.88 7.33
C ALA A 171 1.75 -10.27 7.08
N SER A 172 2.36 -9.68 8.12
CA SER A 172 3.74 -9.18 8.03
C SER A 172 4.75 -10.30 7.80
N PHE A 173 4.55 -11.48 8.40
CA PHE A 173 5.41 -12.64 8.17
C PHE A 173 5.31 -13.13 6.71
N VAL A 174 4.09 -13.27 6.18
CA VAL A 174 3.86 -13.64 4.77
C VAL A 174 4.51 -12.63 3.82
N SER A 175 4.35 -11.33 4.09
CA SER A 175 4.98 -10.28 3.28
C SER A 175 6.51 -10.39 3.21
N ARG A 176 7.16 -10.75 4.32
CA ARG A 176 8.62 -10.93 4.39
C ARG A 176 9.14 -12.05 3.47
N LEU A 177 8.30 -13.04 3.16
CA LEU A 177 8.64 -14.10 2.21
C LEU A 177 8.62 -13.59 0.74
N ILE A 178 7.93 -12.49 0.47
CA ILE A 178 7.70 -11.96 -0.89
C ILE A 178 8.61 -10.76 -1.19
N SER A 179 8.80 -9.87 -0.21
CA SER A 179 9.50 -8.59 -0.35
C SER A 179 10.38 -8.27 0.88
N PRO A 180 11.54 -7.62 0.69
CA PRO A 180 12.23 -6.96 1.80
C PRO A 180 11.39 -5.81 2.36
N PRO A 181 11.70 -5.31 3.58
CA PRO A 181 10.96 -4.24 4.22
C PRO A 181 11.05 -2.95 3.39
N LEU A 182 9.88 -2.38 3.09
CA LEU A 182 9.72 -1.29 2.13
C LEU A 182 10.52 -0.05 2.53
N TYR A 183 10.24 0.54 3.70
CA TYR A 183 10.86 1.81 4.11
C TYR A 183 12.39 1.72 4.30
N PRO A 184 12.96 0.71 4.98
CA PRO A 184 14.41 0.56 5.06
C PRO A 184 15.07 0.40 3.68
N THR A 185 14.42 -0.33 2.76
CA THR A 185 14.94 -0.49 1.40
C THR A 185 14.93 0.83 0.64
N LEU A 186 13.85 1.61 0.72
CA LEU A 186 13.78 2.93 0.10
C LEU A 186 14.79 3.91 0.72
N ALA A 187 15.00 3.85 2.03
CA ALA A 187 16.02 4.65 2.71
C ALA A 187 17.44 4.33 2.22
N ARG A 188 17.78 3.04 2.06
CA ARG A 188 19.07 2.62 1.48
C ARG A 188 19.25 3.14 0.05
N LEU A 189 18.22 3.06 -0.78
CA LEU A 189 18.25 3.60 -2.15
C LEU A 189 18.46 5.12 -2.18
N GLN A 190 18.04 5.85 -1.14
CA GLN A 190 18.32 7.28 -1.01
C GLN A 190 19.77 7.53 -0.57
N LEU A 191 20.28 6.75 0.40
CA LEU A 191 21.67 6.85 0.86
C LEU A 191 22.67 6.56 -0.26
N GLU A 192 22.39 5.58 -1.12
CA GLU A 192 23.23 5.27 -2.31
C GLU A 192 23.31 6.43 -3.32
N ARG A 193 22.39 7.39 -3.26
CA ARG A 193 22.40 8.58 -4.15
C ARG A 193 23.22 9.74 -3.59
N ILE A 194 23.67 9.67 -2.34
CA ILE A 194 24.47 10.72 -1.71
C ILE A 194 25.92 10.57 -2.21
N PRO A 195 26.54 11.62 -2.78
CA PRO A 195 27.95 11.58 -3.17
C PRO A 195 28.85 11.27 -1.96
N ALA A 196 29.89 10.44 -2.15
CA ALA A 196 30.83 10.15 -1.08
C ALA A 196 31.51 11.45 -0.59
N PRO A 197 31.72 11.61 0.73
CA PRO A 197 32.46 12.75 1.24
C PRO A 197 33.88 12.78 0.65
N PRO A 198 34.46 13.96 0.37
CA PRO A 198 35.83 14.06 -0.10
C PRO A 198 36.74 13.32 0.89
N LEU A 199 37.61 12.43 0.39
CA LEU A 199 38.61 11.77 1.21
C LEU A 199 39.46 12.85 1.88
N GLU A 200 39.38 12.96 3.19
CA GLU A 200 40.22 13.84 3.98
C GLU A 200 41.67 13.41 3.73
N GLN A 201 42.40 14.26 3.01
CA GLN A 201 43.79 14.00 2.68
C GLN A 201 44.56 13.98 4.00
N ALA A 202 44.94 12.79 4.45
CA ALA A 202 45.73 12.62 5.65
C ALA A 202 46.99 13.51 5.56
N PRO A 203 47.29 14.33 6.58
CA PRO A 203 48.50 15.14 6.58
C PRO A 203 49.71 14.22 6.46
N ARG A 204 50.55 14.52 5.46
CA ARG A 204 51.81 13.80 5.16
C ARG A 204 52.82 13.94 6.28
#